data_AF-A0AAJ2AYF1-F1
#
_entry.id   AF-A0AAJ2AYF1-F1
#
_cell.length_a   1.000
_cell.length_b   1.000
_cell.length_c   1.000
_cell.angle_alpha   90.00
_cell.angle_beta   90.00
_cell.angle_gamma   90.00
#
_symmetry.space_group_name_H-M   'P 1'
#
loop_
_entity.id
_entity.type
_entity.pdbx_description
1 polymer ?
#
loop_
_entity_poly.entity_id
_entity_poly.type
_entity_poly.pdbx_seq_one_letter_code
_entity_poly.pdbx_strand_id
1 'polypeptide(L)'
;MTTARMVELKQALENAGWMIFDEDSDLFIVDDERVVWKIEKIQSGKSLDVIFYLFDDLGRRTQKLADILYVEDNNRRKRLYFSKITSSKWKEDLERFVRSL
;
A
#
# COMPACT_ATOMS: atom_id res chain seq x y z
N MET A 1 6.59 3.83 -12.86
CA MET A 1 6.01 5.04 -12.25
C MET A 1 5.16 4.66 -11.03
N THR A 2 5.68 3.80 -10.14
CA THR A 2 4.85 3.07 -9.15
C THR A 2 5.31 3.30 -7.70
N THR A 3 6.61 3.51 -7.48
CA THR A 3 7.16 3.96 -6.19
C THR A 3 6.51 5.26 -5.70
N ALA A 4 6.21 6.20 -6.61
CA ALA A 4 5.54 7.45 -6.26
C ALA A 4 4.17 7.24 -5.57
N ARG A 5 3.38 6.24 -5.98
CA ARG A 5 2.07 5.95 -5.40
C ARG A 5 2.17 5.30 -4.02
N MET A 6 3.17 4.44 -3.84
CA MET A 6 3.48 3.91 -2.51
C MET A 6 3.90 5.05 -1.58
N VAL A 7 4.75 5.98 -2.05
CA VAL A 7 5.13 7.17 -1.28
C VAL A 7 3.91 8.04 -0.93
N GLU A 8 2.99 8.26 -1.87
CA GLU A 8 1.73 8.99 -1.58
C GLU A 8 0.86 8.27 -0.54
N LEU A 9 0.75 6.94 -0.62
CA LEU A 9 0.04 6.15 0.39
C LEU A 9 0.74 6.23 1.76
N LYS A 10 2.06 6.16 1.80
CA LYS A 10 2.85 6.36 3.02
C LYS A 10 2.54 7.72 3.65
N GLN A 11 2.60 8.80 2.88
CA GLN A 11 2.29 10.14 3.36
C GLN A 11 0.83 10.26 3.84
N ALA A 12 -0.12 9.66 3.14
CA ALA A 12 -1.53 9.66 3.55
C ALA A 12 -1.75 8.90 4.88
N LEU A 13 -1.06 7.78 5.07
CA LEU A 13 -1.05 7.02 6.32
C LEU A 13 -0.47 7.85 7.47
N GLU A 14 0.70 8.45 7.27
CA GLU A 14 1.37 9.34 8.24
C GLU A 14 0.47 10.53 8.63
N ASN A 15 -0.13 11.21 7.65
CA ASN A 15 -1.05 12.32 7.88
C ASN A 15 -2.31 11.89 8.65
N ALA A 16 -2.74 10.64 8.49
CA ALA A 16 -3.84 10.09 9.26
C ALA A 16 -3.42 9.61 10.66
N GLY A 17 -2.13 9.67 11.01
CA GLY A 17 -1.59 9.24 12.31
C GLY A 17 -1.23 7.76 12.39
N TRP A 18 -0.92 7.14 11.25
CA TRP A 18 -0.30 5.81 11.17
C TRP A 18 1.22 5.93 11.03
N MET A 19 1.97 5.07 11.69
CA MET A 19 3.43 4.92 11.49
C MET A 19 3.72 3.55 10.90
N ILE A 20 4.73 3.45 10.03
CA ILE A 20 5.20 2.16 9.51
C ILE A 20 6.32 1.67 10.45
N PHE A 21 6.18 0.44 10.97
CA PHE A 21 7.03 -0.11 12.04
C PHE A 21 8.28 -0.85 11.54
N ASP A 22 8.47 -0.94 10.23
CA ASP A 22 9.59 -1.64 9.62
C ASP A 22 10.45 -0.62 8.86
N GLU A 23 11.30 0.11 9.58
CA GLU A 23 12.35 0.96 8.98
C GLU A 23 13.58 0.15 8.54
N ASP A 24 13.81 -1.03 9.13
CA ASP A 24 14.98 -1.88 8.86
C ASP A 24 14.80 -2.80 7.65
N SER A 25 13.56 -3.16 7.29
CA SER A 25 13.26 -3.85 6.03
C SER A 25 12.97 -2.81 4.96
N ASP A 26 13.72 -2.80 3.86
CA ASP A 26 13.46 -1.92 2.72
C ASP A 26 11.96 -1.95 2.38
N LEU A 27 11.27 -0.82 2.57
CA LEU A 27 9.81 -0.64 2.36
C LEU A 27 9.34 -1.00 0.95
N PHE A 28 10.27 -1.33 0.07
CA PHE A 28 10.10 -1.59 -1.34
C PHE A 28 10.65 -2.99 -1.74
N ILE A 29 11.10 -3.80 -0.78
CA ILE A 29 11.45 -5.21 -1.05
C ILE A 29 10.19 -5.96 -1.41
N VAL A 30 10.24 -6.65 -2.54
CA VAL A 30 9.23 -7.60 -2.97
C VAL A 30 9.65 -8.99 -2.49
N ASP A 31 8.83 -9.59 -1.63
CA ASP A 31 8.95 -10.97 -1.18
C ASP A 31 7.70 -11.76 -1.57
N ASP A 32 7.88 -12.92 -2.20
CA ASP A 32 6.80 -13.77 -2.74
C ASP A 32 5.67 -12.99 -3.44
N GLU A 33 6.04 -12.12 -4.39
CA GLU A 33 5.13 -11.27 -5.20
C GLU A 33 4.38 -10.20 -4.38
N ARG A 34 4.85 -9.89 -3.17
CA ARG A 34 4.20 -8.94 -2.27
C ARG A 34 5.18 -7.98 -1.64
N VAL A 35 4.67 -6.80 -1.29
CA VAL A 35 5.31 -5.92 -0.32
C VAL A 35 4.41 -5.88 0.89
N VAL A 36 4.96 -5.96 2.09
CA VAL A 36 4.17 -5.93 3.34
C VAL A 36 4.62 -4.75 4.18
N TRP A 37 3.69 -3.87 4.52
CA TRP A 37 3.92 -2.79 5.46
C TRP A 37 3.17 -3.06 6.75
N LYS A 38 3.91 -3.13 7.85
CA LYS A 38 3.32 -3.16 9.20
C LYS A 38 3.06 -1.72 9.62
N ILE A 39 1.83 -1.38 9.91
CA ILE A 39 1.46 -0.02 10.34
C ILE A 39 0.81 -0.04 11.71
N GLU A 40 1.01 1.02 12.49
CA GLU A 40 0.37 1.21 13.79
C GLU A 40 -0.19 2.62 13.95
N LYS A 41 -1.35 2.71 14.58
CA LYS A 41 -1.99 3.98 14.91
C LYS A 41 -1.37 4.57 16.17
N ILE A 42 -0.74 5.74 16.05
CA ILE A 42 -0.04 6.42 17.16
C ILE A 42 -0.94 6.61 18.39
N GLN A 43 -2.20 6.97 18.17
CA GLN A 43 -3.11 7.33 19.26
C GLN A 43 -3.68 6.13 20.02
N SER A 44 -3.81 4.97 19.37
CA SER A 44 -4.54 3.82 19.93
C SER A 44 -3.70 2.55 20.04
N GLY A 45 -2.47 2.55 19.51
CA GLY A 45 -1.64 1.35 19.41
C GLY A 45 -2.24 0.25 18.51
N LYS A 46 -3.17 0.61 17.62
CA LYS A 46 -3.81 -0.35 16.72
C LYS A 46 -2.83 -0.70 15.61
N SER A 47 -2.40 -1.96 15.52
CA SER A 47 -1.53 -2.44 14.44
C SER A 47 -2.31 -3.21 13.37
N LEU A 48 -1.89 -3.07 12.12
CA LEU A 48 -2.38 -3.88 10.99
C LEU A 48 -1.32 -3.96 9.90
N ASP A 49 -1.43 -4.97 9.03
CA ASP A 49 -0.56 -5.05 7.85
C ASP A 49 -1.31 -4.59 6.61
N VAL A 50 -0.56 -3.92 5.74
CA VAL A 50 -0.99 -3.47 4.43
C VAL A 50 -0.14 -4.21 3.40
N ILE A 51 -0.78 -4.98 2.53
CA ILE A 51 -0.14 -5.92 1.61
C ILE A 51 -0.35 -5.45 0.18
N PHE A 52 0.76 -5.16 -0.51
CA PHE A 52 0.77 -4.82 -1.93
C PHE A 52 0.92 -6.10 -2.74
N TYR A 53 0.12 -6.25 -3.78
CA TYR A 53 0.13 -7.41 -4.65
C TYR A 53 0.65 -7.03 -6.03
N LEU A 54 1.63 -7.80 -6.52
CA LEU A 54 2.31 -7.57 -7.79
C LEU A 54 1.99 -8.69 -8.78
N PHE A 55 1.68 -8.32 -10.03
CA PHE A 55 1.42 -9.26 -11.12
C PHE A 55 2.00 -8.70 -12.42
N ASP A 56 2.84 -9.49 -13.10
CA ASP A 56 3.29 -9.08 -14.44
C ASP A 56 2.11 -9.06 -15.45
N ASP A 57 2.35 -8.55 -16.66
CA ASP A 57 1.33 -8.44 -17.71
C ASP A 57 0.66 -9.78 -18.10
N LEU A 58 1.23 -10.91 -17.67
CA LEU A 58 0.75 -12.27 -17.91
C LEU A 58 0.28 -12.98 -16.63
N GLY A 59 0.21 -12.27 -15.49
CA GLY A 59 -0.19 -12.81 -14.20
C GLY A 59 0.85 -13.73 -13.53
N ARG A 60 2.12 -13.61 -13.91
CA ARG A 60 3.24 -14.39 -13.35
C ARG A 60 3.95 -13.64 -12.24
N ARG A 61 4.80 -14.39 -11.54
CA ARG A 61 5.68 -13.88 -10.49
C ARG A 61 6.57 -12.75 -10.98
N THR A 62 6.56 -11.66 -10.24
CA THR A 62 7.37 -10.48 -10.51
C THR A 62 7.95 -9.89 -9.23
N GLN A 63 9.12 -9.29 -9.37
CA GLN A 63 9.78 -8.48 -8.35
C GLN A 63 9.78 -6.99 -8.71
N LYS A 64 9.16 -6.62 -9.84
CA LYS A 64 9.14 -5.22 -10.29
C LYS A 64 8.02 -4.50 -9.56
N LEU A 65 8.35 -3.55 -8.70
CA LEU A 65 7.36 -2.65 -8.09
C LEU A 65 6.46 -1.94 -9.11
N ALA A 66 6.93 -1.82 -10.36
CA ALA A 66 6.13 -1.31 -11.47
C ALA A 66 4.79 -2.07 -11.62
N ASP A 67 4.78 -3.34 -11.26
CA ASP A 67 3.71 -4.31 -11.47
C ASP A 67 2.74 -4.41 -10.28
N ILE A 68 2.84 -3.50 -9.29
CA ILE A 68 1.85 -3.40 -8.20
C ILE A 68 0.48 -3.08 -8.79
N LEU A 69 -0.47 -3.98 -8.54
CA LEU A 69 -1.84 -3.86 -9.03
C LEU A 69 -2.77 -3.25 -7.98
N TYR A 70 -2.66 -3.67 -6.73
CA TYR A 70 -3.48 -3.16 -5.63
C TYR A 70 -2.79 -3.35 -4.29
N VAL A 71 -3.33 -2.68 -3.28
CA VAL A 71 -2.98 -2.86 -1.88
C VAL A 71 -4.23 -3.22 -1.09
N GLU A 72 -4.09 -4.12 -0.12
CA GLU A 72 -5.19 -4.53 0.78
C GLU A 72 -4.76 -4.59 2.25
N ASP A 73 -5.72 -4.44 3.15
CA ASP A 73 -5.49 -4.71 4.56
C ASP A 73 -5.38 -6.22 4.82
N ASN A 74 -4.67 -6.63 5.87
CA ASN A 74 -4.48 -8.05 6.19
C ASN A 74 -5.79 -8.83 6.45
N ASN A 75 -6.90 -8.14 6.78
CA ASN A 75 -8.22 -8.74 6.92
C ASN A 75 -8.94 -8.93 5.56
N ARG A 76 -8.31 -8.53 4.45
CA ARG A 76 -8.84 -8.60 3.07
C ARG A 76 -10.19 -7.92 2.88
N ARG A 77 -10.50 -6.92 3.71
CA ARG A 77 -11.81 -6.23 3.69
C ARG A 77 -11.79 -4.99 2.82
N LYS A 78 -10.62 -4.39 2.60
CA LYS A 78 -10.44 -3.10 1.94
C LYS A 78 -9.32 -3.21 0.92
N ARG A 79 -9.60 -2.77 -0.31
CA ARG A 79 -8.64 -2.77 -1.42
C ARG A 79 -8.56 -1.39 -2.04
N LEU A 80 -7.35 -0.97 -2.34
CA LEU A 80 -7.06 0.22 -3.14
C LEU A 80 -6.31 -0.22 -4.40
N TYR A 81 -6.95 -0.08 -5.56
CA TYR A 81 -6.38 -0.46 -6.85
C TYR A 81 -5.51 0.66 -7.41
N PHE A 82 -4.31 0.30 -7.85
CA PHE A 82 -3.33 1.18 -8.47
C PHE A 82 -3.70 1.37 -9.95
N SER A 83 -4.86 1.97 -10.22
CA SER A 83 -5.39 2.18 -11.59
C SER A 83 -4.51 3.15 -12.42
N LYS A 84 -4.72 3.21 -13.75
CA LYS A 84 -3.95 4.11 -14.64
C LYS A 84 -4.23 5.59 -14.26
N ILE A 85 -3.15 6.38 -14.14
CA ILE A 85 -3.16 7.82 -13.79
C ILE A 85 -4.05 8.58 -14.78
N THR A 86 -5.19 9.10 -14.35
CA THR A 86 -5.83 10.23 -15.05
C THR A 86 -6.83 11.04 -14.22
N SER A 87 -7.13 10.77 -12.93
CA SER A 87 -8.22 11.50 -12.27
C SER A 87 -8.07 11.68 -10.76
N SER A 88 -8.66 12.78 -10.26
CA SER A 88 -9.09 13.05 -8.89
C SER A 88 -9.53 11.81 -8.09
N LYS A 89 -10.05 10.79 -8.79
CA LYS A 89 -10.41 9.48 -8.26
C LYS A 89 -9.30 8.79 -7.47
N TRP A 90 -8.02 8.89 -7.86
CA TRP A 90 -6.93 8.28 -7.07
C TRP A 90 -6.84 8.87 -5.67
N LYS A 91 -6.91 10.21 -5.55
CA LYS A 91 -6.87 10.88 -4.25
C LYS A 91 -8.09 10.54 -3.40
N GLU A 92 -9.28 10.52 -4.00
CA GLU A 92 -10.52 10.13 -3.31
C GLU A 92 -10.48 8.68 -2.82
N ASP A 93 -10.01 7.75 -3.66
CA ASP A 93 -9.90 6.33 -3.31
C ASP A 93 -8.82 6.12 -2.24
N LEU A 94 -7.70 6.83 -2.31
CA LEU A 94 -6.64 6.82 -1.31
C LEU A 94 -7.14 7.31 0.06
N GLU A 95 -7.80 8.47 0.10
CA GLU A 95 -8.36 9.01 1.34
C GLU A 95 -9.42 8.08 1.92
N ARG A 96 -10.29 7.52 1.07
CA ARG A 96 -11.31 6.55 1.49
C ARG A 96 -10.69 5.29 2.07
N PHE A 97 -9.64 4.77 1.44
CA PHE A 97 -8.90 3.61 1.92
C PHE A 97 -8.30 3.89 3.30
N VAL A 98 -7.53 4.96 3.45
CA VAL A 98 -6.85 5.30 4.72
C VAL A 98 -7.85 5.57 5.86
N ARG A 99 -8.97 6.23 5.58
CA ARG A 99 -10.04 6.45 6.57
C ARG A 99 -10.75 5.17 7.00
N SER A 100 -10.66 4.10 6.20
CA SER A 100 -11.32 2.83 6.47
C SER A 100 -10.45 1.82 7.24
N LEU A 101 -9.15 2.12 7.38
CA LEU A 101 -8.18 1.38 8.19
C LEU A 101 -8.39 1.66 9.69
#